data_AF-A0A7W5PN75-F1
#
_entry.id   AF-A0A7W5PN75-F1
#
_cell.length_a   1.000
_cell.length_b   1.000
_cell.length_c   1.000
_cell.angle_alpha   90.00
_cell.angle_beta   90.00
_cell.angle_gamma   90.00
#
_symmetry.space_group_name_H-M   'P 1'
#
loop_
_entity.id
_entity.type
_entity.pdbx_description
1 polymer ?
#
loop_
_entity_poly.entity_id
_entity_poly.type
_entity_poly.pdbx_seq_one_letter_code
_entity_poly.pdbx_strand_id
1 'polypeptide(L)'
;MSLKLVSGMMKSSGEEALLLMETAGAEHIVLVSKEALMAVAEPPRCDESRLQENIDVFSQIADAKYADGGAEPDGRIRITADDVGAWFRSRQAAT
;
A
#
# COMPACT_ATOMS: atom_id res chain seq x y z
N MET A 1 9.43 0.24 -14.59
CA MET A 1 8.04 0.51 -15.01
C MET A 1 7.26 0.77 -13.73
N SER A 2 6.24 1.64 -13.77
CA SER A 2 5.48 2.02 -12.56
C SER A 2 4.15 1.26 -12.49
N LEU A 3 3.74 0.90 -11.28
CA LEU A 3 2.44 0.35 -10.95
C LEU A 3 1.38 1.46 -10.97
N LYS A 4 0.26 1.20 -11.64
CA LYS A 4 -0.91 2.08 -11.65
C LYS A 4 -2.02 1.45 -10.85
N LEU A 5 -2.64 2.23 -9.98
CA LEU A 5 -3.82 1.81 -9.23
C LEU A 5 -4.99 1.56 -10.18
N VAL A 6 -5.59 0.37 -10.10
CA VAL A 6 -6.83 0.00 -10.79
C VAL A 6 -8.00 0.13 -9.83
N SER A 7 -7.88 -0.47 -8.64
CA SER A 7 -8.92 -0.40 -7.60
C SER A 7 -8.33 -0.67 -6.21
N GLY A 8 -9.07 -0.28 -5.17
CA GLY A 8 -8.74 -0.58 -3.78
C GLY A 8 -10.00 -0.86 -2.97
N MET A 9 -9.95 -1.87 -2.11
CA MET A 9 -11.08 -2.29 -1.28
C MET A 9 -10.61 -2.85 0.06
N MET A 10 -11.46 -2.76 1.09
CA MET A 10 -11.26 -3.50 2.33
C MET A 10 -11.66 -4.97 2.14
N LYS A 11 -10.92 -5.90 2.76
CA LYS A 11 -11.39 -7.29 2.88
C LYS A 11 -12.53 -7.35 3.88
N SER A 12 -13.46 -8.29 3.67
CA SER A 12 -14.61 -8.52 4.56
C SER A 12 -14.21 -8.89 5.99
N SER A 13 -12.99 -9.40 6.21
CA SER A 13 -12.47 -9.64 7.57
C SER A 13 -12.21 -8.35 8.35
N GLY A 14 -12.05 -7.21 7.68
CA GLY A 14 -11.69 -5.93 8.30
C GLY A 14 -10.24 -5.87 8.81
N GLU A 15 -9.41 -6.86 8.47
CA GLU A 15 -8.02 -6.97 8.95
C GLU A 15 -6.99 -6.49 7.93
N GLU A 16 -7.35 -6.41 6.66
CA GLU A 16 -6.43 -5.95 5.61
C GLU A 16 -7.23 -5.28 4.49
N ALA A 17 -6.57 -4.41 3.74
CA ALA A 17 -7.05 -3.93 2.46
C ALA A 17 -6.30 -4.60 1.31
N LEU A 18 -6.95 -4.59 0.14
CA LEU A 18 -6.39 -5.05 -1.11
C LEU A 18 -6.39 -3.89 -2.10
N LEU A 19 -5.26 -3.66 -2.77
CA LEU A 19 -5.20 -2.85 -3.97
C LEU A 19 -4.93 -3.76 -5.16
N LEU A 20 -5.68 -3.56 -6.23
CA LEU A 20 -5.35 -4.08 -7.54
C LEU A 20 -4.58 -3.00 -8.28
N MET A 21 -3.36 -3.34 -8.71
CA MET A 21 -2.51 -2.47 -9.49
C MET A 21 -2.10 -3.15 -10.79
N GLU A 22 -1.77 -2.38 -11.81
CA GLU A 22 -1.31 -2.92 -13.10
C GLU A 22 0.03 -2.32 -13.52
N THR A 23 0.85 -3.12 -14.20
CA THR A 23 1.99 -2.61 -14.96
C THR A 23 2.21 -3.45 -16.21
N ALA A 24 2.39 -2.79 -17.36
CA ALA A 24 2.60 -3.44 -18.67
C ALA A 24 1.59 -4.55 -19.02
N GLY A 25 0.33 -4.42 -18.57
CA GLY A 25 -0.73 -5.41 -18.80
C GLY A 25 -0.72 -6.61 -17.85
N ALA A 26 0.13 -6.60 -16.82
CA ALA A 26 0.10 -7.57 -15.73
C ALA A 26 -0.56 -6.96 -14.49
N GLU A 27 -1.47 -7.70 -13.87
CA GLU A 27 -2.11 -7.33 -12.60
C GLU A 27 -1.26 -7.79 -11.41
N HIS A 28 -1.20 -6.92 -10.40
CA HIS A 28 -0.50 -7.12 -9.15
C HIS A 28 -1.45 -6.87 -7.98
N ILE A 29 -1.48 -7.83 -7.05
CA ILE A 29 -2.26 -7.71 -5.82
C ILE A 29 -1.34 -7.12 -4.75
N VAL A 30 -1.78 -6.01 -4.17
CA VAL A 30 -1.13 -5.38 -3.03
C VAL A 30 -1.98 -5.62 -1.79
N LEU A 31 -1.39 -6.20 -0.75
CA LEU A 31 -2.04 -6.39 0.55
C LEU A 31 -1.53 -5.33 1.52
N VAL A 32 -2.45 -4.55 2.07
CA VAL A 32 -2.15 -3.53 3.08
C VAL A 32 -2.61 -4.05 4.44
N SER A 33 -1.68 -4.21 5.38
CA SER A 33 -2.01 -4.72 6.72
C SER A 33 -2.85 -3.72 7.52
N LYS A 34 -3.60 -4.22 8.50
CA LYS A 34 -4.29 -3.37 9.50
C LYS A 34 -3.37 -2.35 10.14
N GLU A 35 -2.16 -2.77 10.51
CA GLU A 35 -1.19 -1.91 11.17
C GLU A 35 -0.73 -0.79 10.23
N ALA A 36 -0.57 -1.09 8.93
CA ALA A 36 -0.26 -0.06 7.93
C ALA A 36 -1.41 0.97 7.79
N LEU A 37 -2.66 0.50 7.75
CA LEU A 37 -3.85 1.37 7.73
C LEU A 37 -3.94 2.27 8.97
N MET A 38 -3.63 1.72 10.14
CA MET A 38 -3.64 2.46 11.40
C MET A 38 -2.48 3.45 11.50
N ALA A 39 -1.31 3.12 10.94
CA ALA A 39 -0.09 3.93 11.01
C ALA A 39 -0.06 5.08 10.01
N VAL A 40 -0.83 5.04 8.92
CA VAL A 40 -0.75 6.04 7.84
C VAL A 40 -1.26 7.42 8.27
N ALA A 41 -2.16 7.52 9.24
CA ALA A 41 -2.73 8.79 9.67
C ALA A 41 -3.36 8.72 11.07
N GLU A 42 -3.42 9.87 11.73
CA GLU A 42 -4.08 10.04 13.03
C GLU A 42 -5.53 10.57 12.87
N PRO A 43 -6.50 10.15 13.70
CA PRO A 43 -6.41 9.04 14.66
C PRO A 43 -6.30 7.67 13.95
N PRO A 44 -5.77 6.63 14.62
CA PRO A 44 -5.62 5.31 14.01
C PRO A 44 -7.00 4.73 13.66
N ARG A 45 -7.19 4.38 12.39
CA ARG A 45 -8.42 3.78 11.86
C ARG A 45 -8.09 2.62 10.93
N CYS A 46 -8.97 1.62 10.88
CA CYS A 46 -8.87 0.50 9.96
C CYS A 46 -10.25 0.28 9.32
N ASP A 47 -10.58 1.14 8.37
CA ASP A 47 -11.84 1.13 7.65
C ASP A 47 -11.61 1.54 6.18
N GLU A 48 -12.64 1.38 5.36
CA GLU A 48 -12.55 1.69 3.93
C GLU A 48 -12.33 3.17 3.68
N SER A 49 -12.88 4.06 4.51
CA SER A 49 -12.62 5.49 4.38
C SER A 49 -11.13 5.81 4.56
N ARG A 50 -10.47 5.21 5.55
CA ARG A 50 -9.02 5.35 5.77
C ARG A 50 -8.21 4.87 4.59
N LEU A 51 -8.59 3.75 3.99
CA LEU A 51 -7.98 3.22 2.77
C LEU A 51 -8.12 4.23 1.62
N GLN A 52 -9.34 4.68 1.32
CA GLN A 52 -9.62 5.57 0.19
C GLN A 52 -8.94 6.93 0.35
N GLU A 53 -8.94 7.51 1.56
CA GLU A 53 -8.26 8.77 1.87
C GLU A 53 -6.74 8.72 1.62
N ASN A 54 -6.13 7.53 1.74
CA ASN A 54 -4.67 7.34 1.68
C ASN A 54 -4.25 6.39 0.55
N ILE A 55 -5.13 6.16 -0.43
CA ILE A 55 -4.91 5.17 -1.48
C ILE A 55 -3.70 5.51 -2.35
N ASP A 56 -3.44 6.80 -2.56
CA ASP A 56 -2.27 7.30 -3.29
C ASP A 56 -0.96 7.02 -2.53
N VAL A 57 -0.99 7.11 -1.19
CA VAL A 57 0.18 6.81 -0.34
C VAL A 57 0.52 5.33 -0.45
N PHE A 58 -0.47 4.46 -0.29
CA PHE A 58 -0.26 3.01 -0.41
C PHE A 58 0.17 2.62 -1.83
N SER A 59 -0.38 3.26 -2.86
CA SER A 59 0.03 3.05 -4.27
C SER A 59 1.49 3.44 -4.51
N GLN A 60 1.93 4.58 -3.96
CA GLN A 60 3.33 5.01 -4.05
C GLN A 60 4.29 4.07 -3.31
N ILE A 61 3.89 3.58 -2.13
CA ILE A 61 4.66 2.60 -1.37
C ILE A 61 4.77 1.29 -2.18
N ALA A 62 3.67 0.81 -2.74
CA ALA A 62 3.67 -0.40 -3.57
C ALA A 62 4.56 -0.25 -4.80
N ASP A 63 4.49 0.89 -5.49
CA ASP A 63 5.30 1.17 -6.67
C ASP A 63 6.80 1.18 -6.35
N ALA A 64 7.19 1.88 -5.28
CA ALA A 64 8.57 1.89 -4.82
C ALA A 64 9.06 0.47 -4.46
N LYS A 65 8.24 -0.27 -3.71
CA LYS A 65 8.58 -1.64 -3.30
C LYS A 65 8.68 -2.59 -4.48
N TYR A 66 7.82 -2.44 -5.48
CA TYR A 66 7.89 -3.20 -6.73
C TYR A 66 9.16 -2.87 -7.53
N ALA A 67 9.50 -1.59 -7.65
CA ALA A 67 10.71 -1.15 -8.36
C ALA A 67 12.00 -1.71 -7.72
N ASP A 68 11.99 -1.89 -6.40
CA ASP A 68 13.09 -2.48 -5.63
C ASP A 68 13.08 -4.02 -5.63
N GLY A 69 12.14 -4.66 -6.33
CA GLY A 69 12.03 -6.13 -6.40
C GLY A 69 11.42 -6.77 -5.14
N GLY A 70 10.74 -5.99 -4.29
CA GLY A 70 10.13 -6.42 -3.03
C GLY A 70 8.79 -7.15 -3.18
N ALA A 71 8.50 -7.73 -4.34
CA ALA A 71 7.36 -8.62 -4.53
C ALA A 71 7.65 -9.98 -3.89
N GLU A 72 6.65 -10.56 -3.24
CA GLU A 72 6.70 -11.91 -2.69
C GLU A 72 6.78 -12.97 -3.82
N PRO A 73 7.19 -14.22 -3.54
CA PRO A 73 7.30 -15.27 -4.55
C PRO A 73 5.99 -15.59 -5.28
N ASP A 74 4.84 -15.27 -4.68
CA ASP A 74 3.51 -15.41 -5.30
C ASP A 74 3.12 -14.20 -6.17
N GLY A 75 4.02 -13.22 -6.33
CA GLY A 75 3.83 -12.01 -7.12
C GLY A 75 3.09 -10.88 -6.40
N ARG A 76 2.71 -11.08 -5.12
CA ARG A 76 2.02 -10.07 -4.32
C ARG A 76 2.99 -9.08 -3.71
N ILE A 77 2.49 -7.90 -3.39
CA ILE A 77 3.25 -6.88 -2.66
C ILE A 77 2.58 -6.70 -1.31
N ARG A 78 3.34 -6.79 -0.22
CA ARG A 78 2.82 -6.58 1.13
C ARG A 78 3.26 -5.24 1.68
N ILE A 79 2.31 -4.43 2.13
CA ILE A 79 2.55 -3.16 2.83
C ILE A 79 2.26 -3.35 4.31
N THR A 80 3.25 -3.02 5.12
CA THR A 80 3.25 -3.10 6.59
C THR A 80 3.40 -1.72 7.20
N ALA A 81 3.22 -1.61 8.53
CA ALA A 81 3.46 -0.36 9.25
C ALA A 81 4.92 0.15 9.10
N ASP A 82 5.88 -0.76 8.95
CA ASP A 82 7.29 -0.38 8.75
C ASP A 82 7.49 0.30 7.39
N ASP A 83 6.81 -0.18 6.34
CA ASP A 83 6.84 0.43 5.01
C ASP A 83 6.26 1.87 5.06
N VAL A 84 5.15 2.05 5.77
CA VAL A 84 4.53 3.37 5.98
C VAL A 84 5.48 4.30 6.75
N GLY A 85 6.10 3.80 7.82
CA GLY A 85 7.09 4.55 8.58
C GLY A 85 8.33 4.93 7.76
N ALA A 86 8.81 4.02 6.91
CA ALA A 86 9.91 4.29 5.99
C ALA A 86 9.55 5.36 4.95
N TRP A 87 8.32 5.32 4.42
CA TRP A 87 7.82 6.32 3.48
C TRP A 87 7.74 7.72 4.10
N PHE A 88 7.26 7.85 5.35
CA PHE A 88 7.26 9.15 6.03
C PHE A 88 8.68 9.68 6.26
N ARG A 89 9.62 8.82 6.66
CA ARG A 89 11.03 9.21 6.85
C ARG A 89 11.68 9.67 5.56
N SER A 90 11.45 8.97 4.44
CA SER A 90 12.04 9.34 3.15
C SER A 90 11.53 10.70 2.65
N ARG A 91 10.27 11.06 2.94
CA ARG A 91 9.72 12.38 2.58
C ARG A 91 10.20 13.51 3.49
N GLN A 92 10.46 13.24 4.76
CA GLN A 92 11.02 14.25 5.67
C GLN A 92 12.49 14.56 5.36
N ALA A 93 13.26 13.56 4.91
CA ALA A 93 14.66 13.74 4.51
C ALA A 93 14.86 14.53 3.19
N ALA A 94 13.77 14.77 2.45
CA ALA A 94 13.77 15.55 1.21
C ALA A 94 13.48 17.05 1.43
N THR A 95 13.45 17.52 2.69
CA THR A 95 13.25 18.92 3.09
C THR A 95 14.54 19.50 3.65
#